data_AF-A0A7S1RNH8-F1
#
_entry.id   AF-A0A7S1RNH8-F1
#
_cell.length_a   1.000
_cell.length_b   1.000
_cell.length_c   1.000
_cell.angle_alpha   90.00
_cell.angle_beta   90.00
_cell.angle_gamma   90.00
#
_symmetry.space_group_name_H-M   'P 1'
#
loop_
_entity.id
_entity.type
_entity.pdbx_description
1 polymer ?
#
loop_
_entity_poly.entity_id
_entity_poly.type
_entity_poly.pdbx_seq_one_letter_code
_entity_poly.pdbx_strand_id
1 'polypeptide(L)'
;PFRLAPRDARLVPPQCQSFRLAMAGARRLLPLLLLLAAPLGSQALVDLLAPEAERPTLAKEAAALEKLALSEEELQWVHVLAEGWAAPLEGFMTEEQFLQSLHYEH
;
A
#
# COMPACT_ATOMS: atom_id res chain seq x y z
N PRO A 1 -13.49 -4.84 15.73
CA PRO A 1 -12.16 -4.64 16.32
C PRO A 1 -11.06 -5.19 15.40
N PHE A 2 -10.87 -4.53 14.25
CA PHE A 2 -9.78 -4.84 13.33
C PHE A 2 -8.69 -3.83 13.59
N ARG A 3 -7.64 -4.26 14.30
CA ARG A 3 -6.42 -3.48 14.49
C ARG A 3 -5.47 -3.93 13.40
N LEU A 4 -5.46 -3.22 12.26
CA LEU A 4 -4.47 -3.43 11.23
C LEU A 4 -3.10 -3.07 11.82
N ALA A 5 -2.26 -4.07 12.04
CA ALA A 5 -0.86 -3.82 12.35
C ALA A 5 -0.22 -3.24 11.08
N PRO A 6 0.59 -2.17 11.16
CA PRO A 6 1.05 -1.40 10.00
C PRO A 6 2.03 -2.15 9.07
N ARG A 7 2.17 -3.48 9.20
CA ARG A 7 3.12 -4.32 8.45
C ARG A 7 2.69 -5.80 8.37
N ASP A 8 1.40 -6.14 8.35
CA ASP A 8 1.01 -7.55 8.28
C ASP A 8 1.31 -8.15 6.89
N ALA A 9 2.35 -8.99 6.83
CA ALA A 9 2.84 -9.62 5.60
C ALA A 9 1.84 -10.56 4.93
N ARG A 10 0.82 -10.98 5.68
CA ARG A 10 -0.13 -12.00 5.24
C ARG A 10 -1.22 -11.45 4.33
N LEU A 11 -1.39 -10.13 4.30
CA LEU A 11 -2.42 -9.44 3.51
C LEU A 11 -1.88 -8.85 2.20
N VAL A 12 -0.61 -9.11 1.90
CA VAL A 12 0.02 -8.68 0.64
C VAL A 12 -0.32 -9.70 -0.44
N PRO A 13 -0.89 -9.27 -1.59
CA PRO A 13 -1.18 -10.15 -2.71
C PRO A 13 0.05 -10.99 -3.09
N PRO A 14 -0.09 -12.27 -3.48
CA PRO A 14 1.05 -13.14 -3.81
C PRO A 14 1.99 -12.55 -4.85
N GLN A 15 1.48 -11.75 -5.78
CA GLN A 15 2.25 -11.00 -6.78
C GLN A 15 3.22 -9.96 -6.19
N CYS A 16 2.96 -9.46 -4.98
CA CYS A 16 3.81 -8.49 -4.28
C CYS A 16 4.72 -9.15 -3.20
N GLN A 17 4.57 -10.46 -2.93
CA GLN A 17 5.33 -11.17 -1.89
C GLN A 17 6.81 -11.36 -2.25
N SER A 18 7.15 -11.39 -3.54
CA SER A 18 8.53 -11.52 -4.03
C SER A 18 9.45 -10.39 -3.55
N PHE A 19 8.90 -9.21 -3.22
CA PHE A 19 9.69 -8.09 -2.70
C PHE A 19 10.11 -8.29 -1.22
N ARG A 20 9.37 -9.09 -0.43
CA ARG A 20 9.66 -9.28 1.01
C ARG A 20 10.71 -10.35 1.31
N LEU A 21 10.82 -11.41 0.50
CA LEU A 21 11.77 -12.51 0.75
C LEU A 21 13.24 -12.06 0.68
N ALA A 22 13.55 -10.94 0.02
CA ALA A 22 14.89 -10.38 -0.06
C ALA A 22 15.42 -9.82 1.28
N MET A 23 14.56 -9.48 2.25
CA MET A 23 14.95 -8.71 3.43
C MET A 23 15.09 -9.52 4.74
N ALA A 24 14.71 -10.81 4.77
CA ALA A 24 14.63 -11.58 6.01
C ALA A 24 15.88 -12.46 6.34
N GLY A 25 16.80 -12.68 5.39
CA GLY A 25 17.91 -13.63 5.54
C GLY A 25 19.33 -13.04 5.62
N ALA A 26 19.51 -11.73 5.50
CA ALA A 26 20.79 -11.15 5.08
C ALA A 26 21.54 -10.39 6.20
N ARG A 27 21.70 -10.98 7.40
CA ARG A 27 22.48 -10.34 8.49
C ARG A 27 23.97 -10.15 8.18
N ARG A 28 24.50 -10.74 7.10
CA ARG A 28 25.92 -10.58 6.66
C ARG A 28 26.10 -9.76 5.37
N LEU A 29 25.02 -9.32 4.73
CA LEU A 29 25.03 -8.59 3.45
C LEU A 29 24.39 -7.20 3.57
N LEU A 30 24.16 -6.72 4.80
CA LEU A 30 23.54 -5.42 5.11
C LEU A 30 24.06 -4.23 4.27
N PRO A 31 25.38 -4.06 4.01
CA PRO A 31 25.84 -2.92 3.22
C PRO A 31 25.56 -3.06 1.71
N LEU A 32 25.44 -4.28 1.19
CA LEU A 32 25.08 -4.53 -0.21
C LEU A 32 23.56 -4.41 -0.43
N LEU A 33 22.77 -4.80 0.57
CA LEU A 33 21.31 -4.69 0.58
C LEU A 33 20.84 -3.23 0.69
N LEU A 34 21.58 -2.39 1.45
CA LEU A 34 21.30 -0.95 1.54
C LEU A 34 21.51 -0.22 0.19
N LEU A 35 22.43 -0.71 -0.64
CA LEU A 35 22.71 -0.14 -1.96
C LEU A 35 21.62 -0.48 -3.00
N LEU A 36 20.96 -1.63 -2.84
CA LEU A 36 19.84 -2.07 -3.70
C LEU A 36 18.49 -1.49 -3.25
N ALA A 37 18.38 -1.08 -1.99
CA ALA A 37 17.21 -0.44 -1.40
C ALA A 37 17.25 1.10 -1.48
N ALA A 38 18.19 1.69 -2.22
CA ALA A 38 18.04 3.07 -2.66
C ALA A 38 16.85 3.09 -3.63
N PRO A 39 15.74 3.77 -3.29
CA PRO A 39 14.56 3.72 -4.15
C PRO A 39 14.95 4.33 -5.49
N LEU A 40 14.53 3.67 -6.57
CA LEU A 40 14.43 4.26 -7.89
C LEU A 40 13.52 5.50 -7.73
N GLY A 41 14.11 6.69 -7.57
CA GLY A 41 13.39 7.91 -7.24
C GLY A 41 13.13 8.07 -5.73
N SER A 42 13.68 9.13 -5.13
CA SER A 42 13.45 9.51 -3.74
C SER A 42 12.04 10.09 -3.51
N GLN A 43 11.00 9.37 -3.91
CA GLN A 43 9.63 9.79 -3.61
C GLN A 43 9.30 9.32 -2.19
N ALA A 44 8.93 10.28 -1.34
CA ALA A 44 8.51 9.99 0.01
C ALA A 44 7.28 9.08 -0.04
N LEU A 45 7.26 8.04 0.79
CA LEU A 45 6.11 7.16 0.92
C LEU A 45 4.93 7.98 1.48
N VAL A 46 3.84 8.04 0.71
CA VAL A 46 2.60 8.71 1.11
C VAL A 46 1.59 7.64 1.50
N ASP A 47 1.35 7.53 2.81
CA ASP A 47 0.37 6.62 3.42
C ASP A 47 -1.02 7.29 3.46
N LEU A 48 -2.07 6.50 3.19
CA LEU A 48 -3.48 6.95 3.18
C LEU A 48 -4.26 6.52 4.44
N LEU A 49 -3.58 6.06 5.48
CA LEU A 49 -4.18 5.71 6.75
C LEU A 49 -4.68 6.96 7.49
N ALA A 50 -5.93 6.90 7.94
CA ALA A 50 -6.52 7.92 8.80
C ALA A 50 -5.71 8.11 10.10
N PRO A 51 -5.40 9.36 10.49
CA PRO A 51 -4.75 9.67 11.77
C PRO A 51 -5.52 9.07 12.94
N GLU A 52 -4.82 8.48 13.91
CA GLU A 52 -5.43 7.80 15.07
C GLU A 52 -6.47 8.66 15.81
N ALA A 53 -6.24 9.97 15.91
CA ALA A 53 -7.14 10.93 16.56
C ALA A 53 -8.48 11.12 15.82
N GLU A 54 -8.48 10.97 14.49
CA GLU A 54 -9.63 11.28 13.62
C GLU A 54 -10.44 10.04 13.24
N ARG A 55 -9.85 8.84 13.37
CA ARG A 55 -10.53 7.55 13.13
C ARG A 55 -11.94 7.43 13.72
N PRO A 56 -12.24 7.82 14.98
CA PRO A 56 -13.61 7.68 15.50
C PRO A 56 -14.61 8.60 14.80
N THR A 57 -14.18 9.76 14.31
CA THR A 57 -15.02 10.70 13.58
C THR A 57 -15.27 10.19 12.17
N LEU A 58 -14.19 9.83 11.45
CA LEU A 58 -14.26 9.29 10.10
C LEU A 58 -15.05 7.97 10.04
N ALA A 59 -14.94 7.11 11.07
CA ALA A 59 -15.73 5.89 11.14
C ALA A 59 -17.24 6.15 11.31
N LYS A 60 -17.62 7.23 12.02
CA LYS A 60 -19.03 7.63 12.14
C LYS A 60 -19.57 8.17 10.83
N GLU A 61 -18.80 9.00 10.13
CA GLU A 61 -19.16 9.53 8.81
C GLU A 61 -19.28 8.41 7.77
N ALA A 62 -18.31 7.49 7.72
CA ALA A 62 -18.34 6.33 6.83
C ALA A 62 -19.53 5.39 7.10
N ALA A 63 -20.03 5.33 8.34
CA ALA A 63 -21.21 4.53 8.66
C ALA A 63 -22.52 5.11 8.08
N ALA A 64 -22.56 6.41 7.79
CA ALA A 64 -23.69 7.10 7.19
C ALA A 64 -23.70 7.05 5.65
N LEU A 65 -22.57 6.68 5.03
CA LEU A 65 -22.44 6.55 3.58
C LEU A 65 -22.87 5.16 3.08
N GLU A 66 -23.16 5.09 1.78
CA GLU A 66 -23.40 3.83 1.10
C GLU A 66 -22.14 2.96 1.11
N LYS A 67 -22.32 1.66 1.33
CA LYS A 67 -21.21 0.71 1.47
C LYS A 67 -21.17 -0.21 0.27
N LEU A 68 -20.00 -0.32 -0.33
CA LEU A 68 -19.72 -1.34 -1.32
C LEU A 68 -19.12 -2.57 -0.63
N ALA A 69 -19.64 -3.76 -0.94
CA ALA A 69 -19.05 -5.01 -0.48
C ALA A 69 -17.79 -5.31 -1.30
N LEU A 70 -16.64 -5.34 -0.64
CA LEU A 70 -15.37 -5.68 -1.27
C LEU A 70 -15.10 -7.18 -1.14
N SER A 71 -14.58 -7.76 -2.22
CA SER A 71 -13.94 -9.06 -2.25
C SER A 71 -12.61 -9.05 -1.49
N GLU A 72 -12.05 -10.24 -1.26
CA GLU A 72 -10.75 -10.38 -0.59
C GLU A 72 -9.62 -9.73 -1.40
N GLU A 73 -9.64 -9.86 -2.73
CA GLU A 73 -8.64 -9.25 -3.60
C GLU A 73 -8.70 -7.73 -3.55
N GLU A 74 -9.91 -7.14 -3.60
CA GLU A 74 -10.09 -5.70 -3.49
C GLU A 74 -9.60 -5.18 -2.13
N LEU A 75 -9.82 -5.94 -1.05
CA LEU A 75 -9.28 -5.59 0.28
C LEU A 75 -7.75 -5.55 0.28
N GLN A 76 -7.10 -6.50 -0.39
CA GLN A 76 -5.65 -6.51 -0.52
C GLN A 76 -5.13 -5.30 -1.30
N TRP A 77 -5.84 -4.89 -2.36
CA TRP A 77 -5.49 -3.67 -3.10
C TRP A 77 -5.69 -2.40 -2.28
N VAL A 78 -6.75 -2.31 -1.46
CA VAL A 78 -6.92 -1.20 -0.50
C VAL A 78 -5.75 -1.13 0.47
N HIS A 79 -5.20 -2.28 0.90
CA HIS A 79 -4.04 -2.32 1.77
C HIS A 79 -2.75 -1.82 1.11
N VAL A 80 -2.52 -2.21 -0.15
CA VAL A 80 -1.37 -1.71 -0.96
C VAL A 80 -1.42 -0.18 -1.09
N LEU A 81 -2.60 0.37 -1.36
CA LEU A 81 -2.83 1.81 -1.43
C LEU A 81 -2.65 2.47 -0.06
N ALA A 82 -3.26 1.90 0.98
CA ALA A 82 -3.18 2.43 2.34
C ALA A 82 -1.73 2.58 2.78
N GLU A 83 -0.92 1.52 2.72
CA GLU A 83 0.49 1.56 3.14
C GLU A 83 1.40 2.38 2.21
N GLY A 84 0.87 3.01 1.15
CA GLY A 84 1.64 3.91 0.29
C GLY A 84 2.59 3.21 -0.68
N TRP A 85 2.43 1.91 -0.93
CA TRP A 85 3.27 1.17 -1.88
C TRP A 85 3.09 1.63 -3.33
N ALA A 86 1.93 2.21 -3.63
CA ALA A 86 1.62 2.76 -4.94
C ALA A 86 1.69 4.30 -4.97
N ALA A 87 2.40 4.93 -4.02
CA ALA A 87 2.66 6.37 -4.09
C ALA A 87 3.25 6.73 -5.47
N PRO A 88 2.76 7.80 -6.13
CA PRO A 88 1.98 8.93 -5.59
C PRO A 88 0.44 8.79 -5.70
N LEU A 89 -0.12 7.59 -5.87
CA LEU A 89 -1.58 7.44 -5.92
C LEU A 89 -2.22 7.81 -4.56
N GLU A 90 -3.24 8.66 -4.62
CA GLU A 90 -4.03 9.10 -3.45
C GLU A 90 -5.30 8.26 -3.24
N GLY A 91 -5.51 7.22 -4.06
CA GLY A 91 -6.69 6.36 -4.05
C GLY A 91 -6.72 5.41 -5.24
N PHE A 92 -7.91 4.89 -5.56
CA PHE A 92 -8.09 4.14 -6.80
C PHE A 92 -7.83 5.04 -8.01
N MET A 93 -7.22 4.46 -9.05
CA MET A 93 -6.88 5.18 -10.26
C MET A 93 -8.11 5.79 -10.92
N THR A 94 -7.99 7.05 -11.33
CA THR A 94 -8.94 7.66 -12.26
C THR A 94 -8.76 7.07 -13.66
N GLU A 95 -9.73 7.30 -14.55
CA GLU A 95 -9.63 6.84 -15.95
C GLU A 95 -8.34 7.32 -16.62
N GLU A 96 -7.94 8.58 -16.40
CA GLU A 96 -6.71 9.12 -16.94
C GLU A 96 -5.49 8.35 -16.43
N GLN A 97 -5.37 8.15 -15.12
CA GLN A 97 -4.25 7.42 -14.52
C GLN A 97 -4.18 5.97 -15.01
N PHE A 98 -5.34 5.33 -15.16
CA PHE A 98 -5.44 3.98 -15.70
C PHE A 98 -5.03 3.91 -17.17
N LEU A 99 -5.47 4.85 -18.01
CA LEU A 99 -5.04 4.91 -19.40
C LEU A 99 -3.54 5.21 -19.52
N GLN A 100 -3.00 6.04 -18.63
CA GLN A 100 -1.56 6.32 -18.61
C GLN A 100 -0.75 5.07 -18.29
N SER A 101 -1.15 4.28 -17.28
CA SER A 101 -0.45 3.03 -16.93
C SER A 101 -0.54 1.99 -18.04
N LEU A 102 -1.61 1.96 -18.84
CA LEU A 102 -1.68 1.02 -19.97
C LEU A 102 -0.75 1.39 -21.14
N HIS A 103 -0.49 2.68 -21.37
CA HIS A 103 0.17 3.14 -22.59
C HIS A 103 1.63 3.58 -22.39
N TYR A 104 2.02 3.98 -21.19
CA TYR A 104 3.31 4.66 -20.95
C TYR A 104 4.21 3.94 -19.94
N GLU A 105 4.13 2.61 -19.80
CA GLU A 105 5.11 1.82 -19.02
C GLU A 105 6.44 1.66 -19.79
N HIS A 106 7.24 2.73 -19.88
CA HIS A 106 8.59 2.70 -20.45
C HIS A 106 9.57 3.62 -19.72
#